data_AF-A0A7K0SKD3-F1
#
_entry.id   AF-A0A7K0SKD3-F1
#
_cell.length_a   1.000
_cell.length_b   1.000
_cell.length_c   1.000
_cell.angle_alpha   90.00
_cell.angle_beta   90.00
_cell.angle_gamma   90.00
#
_symmetry.space_group_name_H-M   'P 1'
#
loop_
_entity.id
_entity.type
_entity.pdbx_description
1 polymer ?
#
loop_
_entity_poly.entity_id
_entity_poly.type
_entity_poly.pdbx_seq_one_letter_code
_entity_poly.pdbx_strand_id
1 'polypeptide(L)' 'FGLQEQSVFHEINQDKIDRVRGFDITVVTTAKTDDEGRAFLRELGFPFIAQ' A
#
# COMPACT_ATOMS: atom_id res chain seq x y z
N PHE A 1 -2.47 4.18 -3.30
CA PHE A 1 -2.16 4.82 -2.00
C PHE A 1 -0.67 5.07 -1.93
N GLY A 2 -0.23 6.05 -1.16
CA GLY A 2 1.20 6.39 -1.07
C GLY A 2 1.73 6.13 0.33
N LEU A 3 2.96 5.61 0.42
CA LEU A 3 3.73 5.58 1.65
C LEU A 3 4.62 6.83 1.66
N GLN A 4 4.51 7.64 2.71
CA GLN A 4 5.35 8.84 2.86
C GLN A 4 6.80 8.49 3.15
N GLU A 5 7.06 7.31 3.72
CA GLU A 5 8.40 6.87 4.09
C GLU A 5 8.62 5.39 3.71
N GLN A 6 9.86 5.04 3.37
CA GLN A 6 10.26 3.66 3.07
C GLN A 6 10.64 2.86 4.34
N SER A 7 10.69 3.54 5.48
CA SER A 7 11.03 3.04 6.82
C SER A 7 10.13 1.91 7.34
N VAL A 8 8.96 1.70 6.71
CA VAL A 8 7.97 0.66 7.03
C VAL A 8 8.46 -0.76 6.72
N PHE A 9 9.48 -0.91 5.87
CA PHE A 9 10.04 -2.20 5.52
C PHE A 9 11.30 -2.47 6.34
N HIS A 10 11.33 -3.57 7.08
CA HIS A 10 12.49 -3.98 7.87
C HIS A 10 13.71 -4.32 6.98
N GLU A 11 13.50 -4.55 5.68
CA GLU A 11 14.56 -4.73 4.70
C GLU A 11 15.34 -3.45 4.37
N ILE A 12 14.80 -2.26 4.69
CA ILE A 12 15.45 -0.98 4.38
C ILE A 12 16.30 -0.51 5.56
N ASN A 13 17.61 -0.45 5.34
CA ASN A 13 18.55 0.08 6.32
C ASN A 13 18.50 1.61 6.34
N GLN A 14 17.78 2.17 7.31
CA GLN A 14 17.61 3.61 7.52
C GLN A 14 18.93 4.37 7.70
N ASP A 15 19.96 3.72 8.27
CA ASP A 15 21.27 4.34 8.50
C ASP A 15 22.06 4.60 7.21
N LYS A 16 21.65 3.99 6.09
CA LYS A 16 22.24 4.22 4.76
C LYS A 16 21.40 5.14 3.87
N ILE A 17 20.27 5.66 4.36
CA ILE A 17 19.37 6.50 3.56
C ILE A 17 19.80 7.97 3.67
N ASP A 18 20.19 8.55 2.53
CA ASP A 18 20.63 9.94 2.42
C ASP A 18 19.45 10.95 2.41
N ARG A 19 18.26 10.50 2.01
CA ARG A 19 17.01 11.30 2.04
C ARG A 19 15.76 10.43 2.05
N VAL A 20 14.75 10.82 2.83
CA VAL A 20 13.41 10.20 2.81
C VAL A 20 12.80 10.34 1.41
N ARG A 21 12.38 9.22 0.82
CA ARG A 21 11.68 9.18 -0.47
C ARG A 21 10.33 8.49 -0.25
N GLY A 22 9.24 9.14 -0.64
CA GLY A 22 7.94 8.47 -0.67
C GLY A 22 7.87 7.42 -1.78
N PHE A 23 6.85 6.56 -1.72
CA PHE A 23 6.53 5.61 -2.78
C PHE A 23 5.03 5.56 -3.03
N ASP A 24 4.64 5.54 -4.30
CA ASP A 24 3.25 5.37 -4.69
C ASP A 24 2.97 3.91 -5.06
N ILE A 25 1.93 3.33 -4.44
CA ILE A 25 1.50 1.96 -4.65
C ILE A 25 0.12 1.97 -5.31
N THR A 26 0.04 1.37 -6.50
CA THR A 26 -1.20 1.16 -7.24
C THR A 26 -1.43 -0.33 -7.41
N VAL A 27 -2.56 -0.82 -6.92
CA VAL A 27 -2.98 -2.21 -7.08
C VAL A 27 -3.94 -2.29 -8.26
N VAL A 28 -3.59 -3.08 -9.27
CA VAL A 28 -4.44 -3.34 -10.44
C VAL A 28 -5.08 -4.71 -10.27
N THR A 29 -6.40 -4.78 -10.41
CA THR A 29 -7.17 -6.04 -10.34
C THR A 29 -7.98 -6.22 -11.61
N THR A 30 -8.42 -7.46 -11.87
CA THR A 30 -9.31 -7.81 -12.99
C THR A 30 -10.79 -7.57 -12.67
N ALA A 31 -11.10 -7.03 -11.49
CA ALA A 31 -12.46 -6.68 -11.09
C ALA A 31 -13.08 -5.68 -12.07
N LYS A 32 -14.36 -5.87 -12.38
CA LYS A 32 -15.06 -4.99 -13.34
C LYS A 32 -15.77 -3.83 -12.65
N THR A 33 -15.96 -3.95 -11.33
CA THR A 33 -16.63 -2.95 -10.50
C THR A 33 -15.80 -2.67 -9.26
N ASP A 34 -15.96 -1.46 -8.73
CA ASP A 34 -15.26 -1.06 -7.51
C ASP A 34 -15.72 -1.88 -6.29
N ASP A 35 -16.96 -2.38 -6.29
CA ASP A 35 -17.48 -3.25 -5.22
C ASP A 35 -16.74 -4.59 -5.16
N GLU A 36 -16.53 -5.23 -6.31
CA GLU A 36 -15.73 -6.46 -6.42
C GLU A 36 -14.28 -6.22 -5.97
N GLY A 37 -13.68 -5.11 -6.41
CA GLY A 37 -12.33 -4.73 -6.03
C GLY A 37 -12.20 -4.47 -4.52
N ARG A 38 -13.16 -3.76 -3.93
CA ARG A 38 -13.20 -3.51 -2.47
C ARG A 38 -13.38 -4.79 -1.67
N ALA A 39 -14.27 -5.69 -2.10
CA ALA A 39 -14.49 -6.97 -1.44
C ALA A 39 -13.21 -7.84 -1.48
N PHE A 40 -12.56 -7.94 -2.65
CA PHE A 40 -11.30 -8.66 -2.81
C PHE A 40 -10.21 -8.11 -1.90
N LEU A 41 -10.01 -6.78 -1.88
CA LEU A 41 -8.98 -6.17 -1.06
C LEU A 41 -9.29 -6.29 0.45
N ARG A 42 -10.56 -6.30 0.86
CA ARG A 42 -10.96 -6.58 2.25
C ARG A 42 -10.58 -8.00 2.68
N GLU A 43 -10.90 -9.00 1.86
CA GLU A 43 -10.53 -10.39 2.13
C GLU A 43 -9.01 -10.61 2.11
N LEU A 44 -8.28 -9.82 1.31
CA LEU A 44 -6.82 -9.80 1.29
C LEU A 44 -6.20 -9.16 2.54
N GLY A 45 -7.02 -8.59 3.44
CA GLY A 45 -6.57 -7.98 4.69
C GLY A 45 -6.09 -6.54 4.54
N PHE A 46 -6.46 -5.84 3.46
CA PHE A 46 -6.16 -4.41 3.36
C PHE A 46 -6.94 -3.63 4.43
N PRO A 47 -6.26 -2.74 5.19
CA PRO A 47 -6.90 -1.92 6.21
C PRO A 47 -7.68 -0.78 5.53
N PHE A 48 -8.88 -1.07 5.05
CA PHE A 48 -9.84 -0.03 4.70
C PHE A 48 -10.40 0.58 5.98
N ILE A 49 -10.62 1.89 5.97
CA ILE A 49 -11.47 2.52 6.97
C ILE A 49 -12.85 1.89 6.77
N ALA A 50 -13.26 1.03 7.70
CA ALA A 50 -14.63 0.54 7.75
C ALA A 50 -15.53 1.77 7.94
N GLN A 51 -16.27 2.12 6.89
CA GLN A 51 -17.43 2.99 7.03
C GLN A 51 -18.57 2.21 7.67
#